data_AF-A0A820G791-F1
#
_entry.id   AF-A0A820G791-F1
#
_cell.length_a   1.000
_cell.length_b   1.000
_cell.length_c   1.000
_cell.angle_alpha   90.00
_cell.angle_beta   90.00
_cell.angle_gamma   90.00
#
_symmetry.space_group_name_H-M   'P 1'
#
loop_
_entity.id
_entity.type
_entity.pdbx_description
1 polymer ?
#
loop_
_entity_poly.entity_id
_entity_poly.type
_entity_poly.pdbx_seq_one_letter_code
_entity_poly.pdbx_strand_id
1 'polypeptide(L)'
;MENRRNSSIQATGYLLVKVEDTRPKLIAVGCVISTMCLPNLEFQLVNPTTQVALFSICVGSCTDIQNITWNIYQGLDNSSSNTTQWILFNQMISYENIWFFGRNTTNFTATNKLFLENSQIKLWRFEVIYALTSEISTSALNFAINQPPYNGSCSINPLNGTTSTLFTISCPDWFDEDGIKDYSLYVWKKDSSERLMIAFSPVSLFQVRLPSGDNQTSILNIVIYIRDLLDCLTEMNMSSISVMPDLSTITDLINNLQSSSNIIQNNPIVQLLASGNQNIVGQIITSVSQQFNKMNNESLDNAASNGIPLASISIASLGSTNSQEISIPLNASALTEYNKELNSQANVRDYLIKFTNKLAITTSNSIKLQSSSLAQLTQATNQLKRSSSLLASNKCYQLSLALHSMATKIPYEDVQAASTSLIQCATNVLTV
;
A
#
# COMPACT_ATOMS: atom_id res chain seq x y z
N MET A 1 25.60 -48.10 -13.44
CA MET A 1 25.75 -46.69 -13.01
C MET A 1 24.99 -46.53 -11.71
N GLU A 2 25.72 -46.36 -10.61
CA GLU A 2 25.15 -46.23 -9.27
C GLU A 2 24.38 -44.92 -9.09
N ASN A 3 23.24 -45.04 -8.41
CA ASN A 3 22.37 -43.93 -8.02
C ASN A 3 23.06 -43.09 -6.93
N ARG A 4 23.47 -41.85 -7.26
CA ARG A 4 23.80 -40.84 -6.26
C ARG A 4 22.52 -40.17 -5.76
N ARG A 5 21.91 -40.71 -4.70
CA ARG A 5 20.87 -40.02 -3.93
C ARG A 5 21.53 -39.04 -2.95
N ASN A 6 21.24 -37.76 -3.09
CA ASN A 6 21.58 -36.72 -2.11
C ASN A 6 20.41 -36.59 -1.12
N SER A 7 20.65 -36.80 0.18
CA SER A 7 19.63 -36.96 1.21
C SER A 7 19.13 -35.65 1.84
N SER A 8 19.50 -34.48 1.32
CA SER A 8 19.21 -33.18 1.95
C SER A 8 18.13 -32.33 1.26
N ILE A 9 17.46 -32.85 0.23
CA ILE A 9 16.33 -32.16 -0.42
C ILE A 9 15.24 -33.19 -0.73
N GLN A 10 14.44 -33.54 0.27
CA GLN A 10 13.17 -34.22 0.06
C GLN A 10 12.06 -33.17 0.11
N ALA A 11 11.70 -32.65 -1.06
CA ALA A 11 10.39 -32.02 -1.23
C ALA A 11 9.38 -33.16 -1.37
N THR A 12 8.62 -33.42 -0.30
CA THR A 12 7.50 -34.37 -0.34
C THR A 12 6.34 -33.70 -1.09
N GLY A 13 6.37 -33.78 -2.42
CA GLY A 13 5.24 -33.39 -3.25
C GLY A 13 4.21 -34.52 -3.25
N TYR A 14 3.03 -34.26 -2.73
CA TYR A 14 1.90 -35.18 -2.87
C TYR A 14 1.29 -34.97 -4.26
N LEU A 15 1.49 -35.94 -5.17
CA LEU A 15 0.78 -36.00 -6.45
C LEU A 15 -0.54 -36.73 -6.22
N LEU A 16 -1.63 -35.98 -6.06
CA LEU A 16 -2.99 -36.53 -6.07
C LEU A 16 -3.37 -36.85 -7.53
N VAL A 17 -3.19 -38.11 -7.94
CA VAL A 17 -3.64 -38.61 -9.24
C VAL A 17 -5.07 -39.13 -9.09
N LYS A 18 -6.04 -38.36 -9.56
CA LYS A 18 -7.41 -38.86 -9.78
C LYS A 18 -7.46 -39.46 -11.19
N VAL A 19 -7.54 -40.78 -11.28
CA VAL A 19 -7.81 -41.46 -12.55
C VAL A 19 -9.31 -41.36 -12.80
N GLU A 20 -9.72 -40.40 -13.63
CA GLU A 20 -11.09 -40.36 -14.15
C GLU A 20 -11.16 -41.25 -15.39
N ASP A 21 -12.16 -42.15 -15.45
CA ASP A 21 -12.46 -43.04 -16.58
C ASP A 21 -13.04 -42.28 -17.81
N THR A 22 -12.66 -41.02 -17.96
CA THR A 22 -13.04 -40.15 -19.07
C THR A 22 -11.84 -39.93 -19.97
N ARG A 23 -12.07 -39.69 -21.26
CA ARG A 23 -11.00 -39.36 -22.22
C ARG A 23 -10.11 -38.25 -21.62
N PRO A 24 -8.77 -38.32 -21.77
CA PRO A 24 -7.88 -37.30 -21.24
C PRO A 24 -8.32 -35.93 -21.75
N LYS A 25 -8.50 -34.97 -20.83
CA LYS A 25 -8.87 -33.59 -21.18
C LYS A 25 -7.83 -33.05 -22.17
N LEU A 26 -8.27 -32.74 -23.39
CA LEU A 26 -7.40 -32.23 -24.45
C LEU A 26 -6.95 -30.79 -24.18
N ILE A 27 -7.62 -30.08 -23.27
CA ILE A 27 -7.37 -28.68 -22.94
C ILE A 27 -6.97 -28.56 -21.47
N ALA A 28 -5.80 -27.99 -21.24
CA ALA A 28 -5.39 -27.50 -19.93
C ALA A 28 -5.74 -26.02 -19.79
N VAL A 29 -6.25 -25.64 -18.63
CA VAL A 29 -6.55 -24.24 -18.27
C VAL A 29 -5.78 -23.90 -17.00
N GLY A 30 -5.22 -22.69 -16.96
CA GLY A 30 -4.47 -22.19 -15.81
C GLY A 30 -4.55 -20.68 -15.68
N CYS A 31 -4.13 -20.17 -14.54
CA CYS A 31 -3.98 -18.73 -14.30
C CYS A 31 -2.62 -18.29 -14.83
N VAL A 32 -2.59 -17.12 -15.48
CA VAL A 32 -1.34 -16.48 -15.92
C VAL A 32 -0.47 -16.15 -14.70
N ILE A 33 -1.09 -15.76 -13.58
CA ILE A 33 -0.43 -15.52 -12.31
C ILE A 33 -0.55 -16.78 -11.45
N SER A 34 0.57 -17.47 -11.25
CA SER A 34 0.61 -18.76 -10.55
C SER A 34 0.04 -18.73 -9.13
N THR A 35 0.17 -17.61 -8.42
CA THR A 35 -0.38 -17.45 -7.07
C THR A 35 -1.92 -17.43 -7.02
N MET A 36 -2.60 -17.15 -8.13
CA MET A 36 -4.06 -17.19 -8.24
C MET A 36 -4.62 -18.59 -8.56
N CYS A 37 -3.74 -19.53 -8.92
CA CYS A 37 -4.10 -20.90 -9.27
C CYS A 37 -3.48 -21.91 -8.28
N LEU A 38 -3.25 -21.51 -7.03
CA LEU A 38 -2.80 -22.42 -5.98
C LEU A 38 -3.92 -23.43 -5.69
N PRO A 39 -3.74 -24.72 -6.00
CA PRO A 39 -4.81 -25.70 -5.94
C PRO A 39 -5.34 -25.84 -4.50
N ASN A 40 -6.58 -25.37 -4.28
CA ASN A 40 -7.34 -25.62 -3.06
C ASN A 40 -8.59 -26.44 -3.39
N LEU A 41 -8.42 -27.77 -3.49
CA LEU A 41 -9.53 -28.68 -3.80
C LEU A 41 -10.18 -28.35 -5.17
N GLU A 42 -11.51 -28.17 -5.20
CA GLU A 42 -12.28 -27.90 -6.44
C GLU A 42 -12.32 -26.43 -6.87
N PHE A 43 -11.88 -25.48 -6.01
CA PHE A 43 -12.00 -24.04 -6.23
C PHE A 43 -10.67 -23.31 -6.02
N GLN A 44 -10.51 -22.19 -6.74
CA GLN A 44 -9.41 -21.25 -6.54
C GLN A 44 -9.94 -20.04 -5.75
N LEU A 45 -9.30 -19.67 -4.65
CA LEU A 45 -9.69 -18.51 -3.85
C LEU A 45 -9.17 -17.23 -4.49
N VAL A 46 -10.04 -16.25 -4.68
CA VAL A 46 -9.70 -14.96 -5.31
C VAL A 46 -10.25 -13.81 -4.50
N ASN A 47 -9.40 -12.83 -4.24
CA ASN A 47 -9.82 -11.55 -3.68
C ASN A 47 -10.62 -10.76 -4.74
N PRO A 48 -11.79 -10.20 -4.42
CA PRO A 48 -12.65 -9.50 -5.38
C PRO A 48 -11.98 -8.28 -6.05
N THR A 49 -10.94 -7.69 -5.46
CA THR A 49 -10.20 -6.57 -6.07
C THR A 49 -9.24 -7.01 -7.18
N THR A 50 -9.04 -8.33 -7.33
CA THR A 50 -8.06 -8.92 -8.24
C THR A 50 -8.65 -9.23 -9.61
N GLN A 51 -7.89 -8.94 -10.67
CA GLN A 51 -8.23 -9.38 -12.01
C GLN A 51 -7.88 -10.87 -12.20
N VAL A 52 -8.74 -11.61 -12.89
CA VAL A 52 -8.49 -13.02 -13.21
C VAL A 52 -8.01 -13.13 -14.65
N ALA A 53 -6.74 -13.46 -14.83
CA ALA A 53 -6.13 -13.70 -16.13
C ALA A 53 -5.86 -15.20 -16.30
N LEU A 54 -6.47 -15.79 -17.33
CA LEU A 54 -6.41 -17.21 -17.64
C LEU A 54 -5.76 -17.45 -18.98
N PHE A 55 -5.14 -18.62 -19.11
CA PHE A 55 -4.73 -19.16 -20.39
C PHE A 55 -5.31 -20.57 -20.56
N SER A 56 -5.51 -20.95 -21.81
CA SER A 56 -5.86 -22.30 -22.21
C SER A 56 -4.84 -22.78 -23.22
N ILE A 57 -4.44 -24.05 -23.11
CA ILE A 57 -3.53 -24.69 -24.05
C ILE A 57 -4.04 -26.09 -24.38
N CYS A 58 -3.97 -26.46 -25.65
CA CYS A 58 -4.19 -27.84 -26.04
C CYS A 58 -2.97 -28.69 -25.68
N VAL A 59 -3.18 -29.74 -24.89
CA VAL A 59 -2.15 -30.69 -24.46
C VAL A 59 -2.20 -32.01 -25.24
N GLY A 60 -3.19 -32.19 -26.11
CA GLY A 60 -3.33 -33.35 -27.00
C GLY A 60 -3.15 -33.00 -28.48
N SER A 61 -3.60 -33.89 -29.37
CA SER A 61 -3.59 -33.68 -30.82
C SER A 61 -4.77 -32.82 -31.27
N CYS A 62 -4.72 -31.50 -31.01
CA CYS A 62 -5.69 -30.57 -31.57
C CYS A 62 -5.32 -30.23 -33.02
N THR A 63 -5.80 -31.01 -33.98
CA THR A 63 -5.73 -30.66 -35.40
C THR A 63 -6.85 -29.67 -35.74
N ASP A 64 -6.48 -28.54 -36.34
CA ASP A 64 -7.38 -27.51 -36.88
C ASP A 64 -8.45 -27.01 -35.88
N ILE A 65 -8.01 -26.18 -34.93
CA ILE A 65 -8.90 -25.42 -34.04
C ILE A 65 -9.71 -24.43 -34.89
N GLN A 66 -11.02 -24.64 -34.96
CA GLN A 66 -11.93 -23.78 -35.73
C GLN A 66 -12.33 -22.54 -34.93
N ASN A 67 -12.61 -22.72 -33.64
CA ASN A 67 -13.01 -21.63 -32.76
C ASN A 67 -12.64 -21.94 -31.31
N ILE A 68 -12.36 -20.88 -30.54
CA ILE A 68 -12.21 -20.92 -29.09
C ILE A 68 -13.27 -20.00 -28.51
N THR A 69 -13.94 -20.41 -27.43
CA THR A 69 -14.93 -19.56 -26.76
C THR A 69 -14.88 -19.77 -25.27
N TRP A 70 -14.94 -18.65 -24.52
CA TRP A 70 -15.04 -18.65 -23.07
C TRP A 70 -16.48 -18.38 -22.63
N ASN A 71 -17.00 -19.26 -21.78
CA ASN A 71 -18.28 -19.12 -21.10
C ASN A 71 -18.08 -18.94 -19.60
N ILE A 72 -18.75 -17.94 -19.03
CA ILE A 72 -18.70 -17.63 -17.61
C ILE A 72 -20.02 -18.02 -16.96
N TYR A 73 -19.94 -18.67 -15.80
CA TYR A 73 -21.08 -19.10 -15.03
C TYR A 73 -21.00 -18.56 -13.61
N GLN A 74 -22.15 -18.19 -13.06
CA GLN A 74 -22.34 -17.92 -11.64
C GLN A 74 -22.78 -19.21 -10.94
N GLY A 75 -22.23 -19.48 -9.76
CA GLY A 75 -22.59 -20.63 -8.94
C GLY A 75 -23.60 -20.26 -7.87
N LEU A 76 -24.64 -21.08 -7.73
CA LEU A 76 -25.53 -21.07 -6.58
C LEU A 76 -25.23 -22.30 -5.72
N ASP A 77 -24.92 -22.06 -4.45
CA ASP A 77 -24.78 -23.14 -3.49
C ASP A 77 -26.15 -23.69 -3.12
N ASN A 78 -26.37 -24.96 -3.48
CA ASN A 78 -27.52 -25.69 -2.99
C ASN A 78 -27.11 -26.46 -1.73
N SER A 79 -27.36 -25.85 -0.57
CA SER A 79 -27.02 -26.40 0.75
C SER A 79 -27.63 -27.77 1.03
N SER A 80 -28.65 -28.18 0.27
CA SER A 80 -29.32 -29.49 0.41
C SER A 80 -28.60 -30.63 -0.31
N SER A 81 -27.79 -30.36 -1.34
CA SER A 81 -27.17 -31.40 -2.18
C SER A 81 -25.64 -31.38 -2.20
N ASN A 82 -24.99 -30.43 -1.52
CA ASN A 82 -23.53 -30.20 -1.60
C ASN A 82 -23.01 -30.10 -3.05
N THR A 83 -23.86 -29.63 -3.98
CA THR A 83 -23.48 -29.42 -5.38
C THR A 83 -23.73 -27.98 -5.78
N THR A 84 -22.75 -27.33 -6.40
CA THR A 84 -22.91 -26.01 -6.99
C THR A 84 -23.68 -26.11 -8.30
N GLN A 85 -24.80 -25.38 -8.41
CA GLN A 85 -25.52 -25.24 -9.66
C GLN A 85 -24.91 -24.07 -10.46
N TRP A 86 -24.46 -24.37 -11.69
CA TRP A 86 -23.86 -23.38 -12.58
C TRP A 86 -24.90 -22.78 -13.51
N ILE A 87 -25.06 -21.46 -13.47
CA ILE A 87 -25.97 -20.70 -14.34
C ILE A 87 -25.13 -19.81 -15.24
N LEU A 88 -25.38 -19.87 -16.56
CA LEU A 88 -24.64 -19.06 -17.52
C LEU A 88 -24.83 -17.57 -17.22
N PHE A 89 -23.73 -16.83 -17.12
CA PHE A 89 -23.74 -15.39 -16.96
C PHE A 89 -24.06 -14.74 -18.31
N ASN A 90 -25.33 -14.39 -18.50
CA ASN A 90 -25.91 -13.96 -19.76
C ASN A 90 -25.49 -12.53 -20.20
N GLN A 91 -24.79 -11.78 -19.37
CA GLN A 91 -24.36 -10.40 -19.68
C GLN A 91 -22.99 -10.31 -20.38
N MET A 92 -22.35 -11.44 -20.70
CA MET A 92 -20.99 -11.45 -21.28
C MET A 92 -20.85 -10.64 -22.58
N ILE A 93 -21.88 -10.60 -23.43
CA ILE A 93 -21.85 -9.84 -24.70
C ILE A 93 -21.91 -8.34 -24.43
N SER A 94 -22.79 -7.93 -23.51
CA SER A 94 -22.98 -6.52 -23.16
C SER A 94 -21.74 -5.88 -22.51
N TYR A 95 -20.90 -6.69 -21.84
CA TYR A 95 -19.68 -6.24 -21.16
C TYR A 95 -18.39 -6.73 -21.81
N GLU A 96 -18.45 -7.12 -23.09
CA GLU A 96 -17.25 -7.41 -23.88
C GLU A 96 -16.37 -6.16 -23.99
N ASN A 97 -15.06 -6.33 -23.80
CA ASN A 97 -14.08 -5.24 -23.70
C ASN A 97 -14.30 -4.27 -22.53
N ILE A 98 -15.16 -4.61 -21.57
CA ILE A 98 -15.36 -3.85 -20.32
C ILE A 98 -14.96 -4.73 -19.13
N TRP A 99 -15.62 -5.88 -18.99
CA TRP A 99 -15.28 -6.88 -17.97
C TRP A 99 -14.49 -8.04 -18.55
N PHE A 100 -14.67 -8.35 -19.83
CA PHE A 100 -14.12 -9.55 -20.45
C PHE A 100 -13.26 -9.21 -21.67
N PHE A 101 -12.05 -9.75 -21.72
CA PHE A 101 -11.12 -9.59 -22.82
C PHE A 101 -10.64 -10.97 -23.30
N GLY A 102 -10.49 -11.13 -24.62
CA GLY A 102 -9.97 -12.37 -25.20
C GLY A 102 -10.94 -13.56 -25.20
N ARG A 103 -12.27 -13.31 -25.16
CA ARG A 103 -13.31 -14.35 -25.12
C ARG A 103 -13.21 -15.41 -26.21
N ASN A 104 -12.65 -15.06 -27.37
CA ASN A 104 -12.49 -15.97 -28.51
C ASN A 104 -11.03 -16.36 -28.74
N THR A 105 -10.20 -16.31 -27.71
CA THR A 105 -8.75 -16.57 -27.81
C THR A 105 -8.28 -17.53 -26.72
N THR A 106 -7.04 -18.00 -26.83
CA THR A 106 -6.43 -18.87 -25.83
C THR A 106 -6.24 -18.17 -24.48
N ASN A 107 -6.07 -16.85 -24.48
CA ASN A 107 -5.90 -16.03 -23.29
C ASN A 107 -7.19 -15.27 -22.97
N PHE A 108 -7.59 -15.30 -21.72
CA PHE A 108 -8.82 -14.66 -21.28
C PHE A 108 -8.55 -13.81 -20.05
N THR A 109 -9.21 -12.67 -19.94
CA THR A 109 -9.13 -11.84 -18.74
C THR A 109 -10.51 -11.36 -18.33
N ALA A 110 -10.83 -11.57 -17.05
CA ALA A 110 -11.91 -10.91 -16.36
C ALA A 110 -11.36 -9.82 -15.44
N THR A 111 -11.90 -8.62 -15.55
CA THR A 111 -11.52 -7.50 -14.68
C THR A 111 -12.14 -7.66 -13.30
N ASN A 112 -11.53 -7.02 -12.29
CA ASN A 112 -12.05 -7.02 -10.92
C ASN A 112 -13.47 -6.43 -10.80
N LYS A 113 -13.88 -5.55 -11.73
CA LYS A 113 -15.23 -4.99 -11.79
C LYS A 113 -16.32 -6.05 -11.83
N LEU A 114 -16.07 -7.19 -12.48
CA LEU A 114 -17.00 -8.32 -12.50
C LEU A 114 -17.40 -8.74 -11.08
N PHE A 115 -16.41 -8.88 -10.20
CA PHE A 115 -16.61 -9.37 -8.84
C PHE A 115 -17.15 -8.27 -7.92
N LEU A 116 -16.66 -7.04 -8.08
CA LEU A 116 -17.12 -5.88 -7.29
C LEU A 116 -18.58 -5.53 -7.57
N GLU A 117 -19.00 -5.53 -8.84
CA GLU A 117 -20.38 -5.21 -9.23
C GLU A 117 -21.36 -6.37 -9.00
N ASN A 118 -20.85 -7.58 -8.76
CA ASN A 118 -21.63 -8.77 -8.46
C ASN A 118 -21.22 -9.42 -7.13
N SER A 119 -21.04 -8.61 -6.09
CA SER A 119 -20.56 -9.05 -4.77
C SER A 119 -21.43 -10.13 -4.10
N GLN A 120 -22.70 -10.24 -4.48
CA GLN A 120 -23.60 -11.32 -4.03
C GLN A 120 -23.21 -12.71 -4.56
N ILE A 121 -22.42 -12.80 -5.65
CA ILE A 121 -22.03 -14.05 -6.29
C ILE A 121 -20.68 -14.50 -5.76
N LYS A 122 -20.69 -15.53 -4.92
CA LYS A 122 -19.48 -16.07 -4.28
C LYS A 122 -18.72 -17.06 -5.15
N LEU A 123 -19.41 -17.75 -6.08
CA LEU A 123 -18.82 -18.82 -6.88
C LEU A 123 -18.89 -18.49 -8.37
N TRP A 124 -17.78 -18.69 -9.08
CA TRP A 124 -17.68 -18.46 -10.51
C TRP A 124 -17.02 -19.64 -11.21
N ARG A 125 -17.44 -19.92 -12.44
CA ARG A 125 -16.79 -20.90 -13.30
C ARG A 125 -16.45 -20.28 -14.64
N PHE A 126 -15.20 -20.45 -15.04
CA PHE A 126 -14.64 -19.99 -16.30
C PHE A 126 -14.37 -21.21 -17.15
N GLU A 127 -15.25 -21.45 -18.11
CA GLU A 127 -15.17 -22.59 -19.01
C GLU A 127 -14.65 -22.14 -20.37
N VAL A 128 -13.67 -22.87 -20.89
CA VAL A 128 -13.20 -22.71 -22.27
C VAL A 128 -13.67 -23.88 -23.11
N ILE A 129 -14.09 -23.56 -24.33
CA ILE A 129 -14.62 -24.49 -25.31
C ILE A 129 -13.77 -24.35 -26.58
N TYR A 130 -13.17 -25.46 -27.02
CA TYR A 130 -12.51 -25.52 -28.32
C TYR A 130 -13.41 -26.30 -29.27
N ALA A 131 -13.81 -25.64 -30.36
CA ALA A 131 -14.40 -26.31 -31.51
C ALA A 131 -13.27 -26.81 -32.41
N LEU A 132 -13.07 -28.13 -32.43
CA LEU A 132 -12.16 -28.81 -33.35
C LEU A 132 -12.98 -29.33 -34.54
N THR A 133 -12.30 -29.64 -35.64
CA THR A 133 -12.97 -30.13 -36.86
C THR A 133 -13.73 -31.45 -36.63
N SER A 134 -13.30 -32.27 -35.68
CA SER A 134 -13.90 -33.58 -35.37
C SER A 134 -14.73 -33.62 -34.08
N GLU A 135 -14.49 -32.72 -33.13
CA GLU A 135 -15.12 -32.76 -31.81
C GLU A 135 -15.10 -31.40 -31.10
N ILE A 136 -15.87 -31.29 -30.02
CA ILE A 136 -15.82 -30.15 -29.10
C ILE A 136 -15.17 -30.64 -27.82
N SER A 137 -14.12 -29.95 -27.38
CA SER A 137 -13.47 -30.21 -26.09
C SER A 137 -13.71 -29.04 -25.16
N THR A 138 -13.92 -29.32 -23.87
CA THR A 138 -14.13 -28.29 -22.84
C THR A 138 -13.21 -28.50 -21.65
N SER A 139 -12.90 -27.41 -20.97
CA SER A 139 -12.16 -27.42 -19.71
C SER A 139 -12.55 -26.18 -18.90
N ALA A 140 -12.43 -26.21 -17.58
CA ALA A 140 -12.88 -25.13 -16.73
C ALA A 140 -12.06 -24.98 -15.46
N LEU A 141 -12.06 -23.76 -14.92
CA LEU A 141 -11.61 -23.44 -13.56
C LEU A 141 -12.76 -22.84 -12.77
N ASN A 142 -12.88 -23.26 -11.52
CA ASN A 142 -13.85 -22.71 -10.59
C ASN A 142 -13.14 -21.80 -9.59
N PHE A 143 -13.80 -20.70 -9.24
CA PHE A 143 -13.31 -19.69 -8.33
C PHE A 143 -14.32 -19.48 -7.20
N ALA A 144 -13.80 -19.32 -5.99
CA ALA A 144 -14.52 -18.84 -4.84
C ALA A 144 -13.99 -17.45 -4.50
N ILE A 145 -14.88 -16.46 -4.51
CA ILE A 145 -14.54 -15.07 -4.21
C ILE A 145 -14.55 -14.90 -2.71
N ASN A 146 -13.39 -14.54 -2.17
CA ASN A 146 -13.29 -14.35 -0.74
C ASN A 146 -14.16 -13.17 -0.29
N GLN A 147 -14.76 -13.32 0.89
CA GLN A 147 -15.59 -12.32 1.51
C GLN A 147 -14.75 -11.50 2.48
N PRO A 148 -15.00 -10.21 2.63
CA PRO A 148 -14.23 -9.39 3.54
C PRO A 148 -14.71 -9.57 5.00
N PRO A 149 -13.88 -9.24 5.99
CA PRO A 149 -14.26 -9.27 7.40
C PRO A 149 -15.54 -8.49 7.69
N TYR A 150 -16.38 -8.96 8.61
CA TYR A 150 -17.70 -8.35 8.87
C TYR A 150 -18.08 -8.35 10.36
N ASN A 151 -19.21 -7.72 10.68
CA ASN A 151 -19.87 -7.62 11.99
C ASN A 151 -19.09 -6.95 13.14
N GLY A 152 -17.87 -6.47 12.90
CA GLY A 152 -17.11 -5.73 13.90
C GLY A 152 -17.43 -4.23 13.94
N SER A 153 -16.87 -3.57 14.93
CA SER A 153 -16.87 -2.10 15.03
C SER A 153 -15.48 -1.61 15.40
N CYS A 154 -15.23 -0.31 15.28
CA CYS A 154 -13.99 0.30 15.74
C CYS A 154 -14.29 1.60 16.49
N SER A 155 -13.47 1.89 17.50
CA SER A 155 -13.55 3.10 18.31
C SER A 155 -12.16 3.63 18.64
N ILE A 156 -12.09 4.93 18.94
CA ILE A 156 -10.87 5.63 19.34
C ILE A 156 -11.12 6.48 20.58
N ASN A 157 -10.17 6.47 21.53
CA ASN A 157 -10.22 7.28 22.74
C ASN A 157 -8.82 7.77 23.15
N PRO A 158 -8.64 9.03 23.58
CA PRO A 158 -9.64 10.11 23.64
C PRO A 158 -10.01 10.68 22.26
N LEU A 159 -11.08 11.48 22.18
CA LEU A 159 -11.47 12.19 20.94
C LEU A 159 -10.73 13.53 20.75
N ASN A 160 -10.02 13.99 21.77
CA ASN A 160 -9.25 15.23 21.76
C ASN A 160 -7.86 14.98 22.34
N GLY A 161 -6.83 15.57 21.74
CA GLY A 161 -5.48 15.50 22.26
C GLY A 161 -4.49 16.35 21.48
N THR A 162 -3.21 16.12 21.74
CA THR A 162 -2.11 16.71 20.98
C THR A 162 -1.34 15.62 20.22
N THR A 163 -0.35 16.01 19.41
CA THR A 163 0.58 15.08 18.76
C THR A 163 1.36 14.19 19.75
N SER A 164 1.41 14.58 21.03
CA SER A 164 2.04 13.81 22.11
C SER A 164 1.08 12.85 22.82
N THR A 165 -0.25 13.03 22.65
CA THR A 165 -1.28 12.20 23.27
C THR A 165 -1.27 10.78 22.70
N LEU A 166 -1.41 9.80 23.58
CA LEU A 166 -1.54 8.40 23.21
C LEU A 166 -3.03 8.06 23.05
N PHE A 167 -3.43 7.74 21.83
CA PHE A 167 -4.78 7.33 21.48
C PHE A 167 -4.87 5.81 21.48
N THR A 168 -5.94 5.27 22.05
CA THR A 168 -6.23 3.84 22.05
C THR A 168 -7.29 3.57 20.99
N ILE A 169 -6.98 2.65 20.09
CA ILE A 169 -7.89 2.12 19.07
C ILE A 169 -8.33 0.73 19.50
N SER A 170 -9.63 0.49 19.44
CA SER A 170 -10.24 -0.81 19.75
C SER A 170 -11.21 -1.21 18.65
N CYS A 171 -10.97 -2.35 18.01
CA CYS A 171 -11.80 -2.91 16.95
C CYS A 171 -12.36 -4.29 17.34
N PRO A 172 -13.35 -4.38 18.24
CA PRO A 172 -13.89 -5.66 18.69
C PRO A 172 -14.78 -6.32 17.63
N ASP A 173 -14.99 -7.63 17.80
CA ASP A 173 -16.02 -8.43 17.15
C ASP A 173 -15.93 -8.56 15.62
N TRP A 174 -14.79 -8.19 15.02
CA TRP A 174 -14.52 -8.51 13.61
C TRP A 174 -14.35 -10.01 13.43
N PHE A 175 -15.14 -10.57 12.51
CA PHE A 175 -15.10 -11.97 12.17
C PHE A 175 -14.82 -12.16 10.69
N ASP A 176 -14.03 -13.18 10.39
CA ASP A 176 -13.75 -13.68 9.06
C ASP A 176 -13.46 -15.19 9.17
N GLU A 177 -13.90 -15.99 8.19
CA GLU A 177 -13.71 -17.44 8.20
C GLU A 177 -12.23 -17.83 8.07
N ASP A 178 -11.45 -17.03 7.34
CA ASP A 178 -10.01 -17.19 7.19
C ASP A 178 -9.23 -16.55 8.35
N GLY A 179 -9.90 -15.72 9.16
CA GLY A 179 -9.32 -14.99 10.27
C GLY A 179 -8.72 -13.64 9.88
N ILE A 180 -8.53 -12.78 10.88
CA ILE A 180 -8.03 -11.42 10.68
C ILE A 180 -6.50 -11.41 10.63
N LYS A 181 -5.97 -10.81 9.57
CA LYS A 181 -4.53 -10.61 9.35
C LYS A 181 -4.00 -9.39 10.08
N ASP A 182 -4.61 -8.23 9.84
CA ASP A 182 -4.18 -6.96 10.43
C ASP A 182 -5.24 -5.87 10.40
N TYR A 183 -4.99 -4.85 11.23
CA TYR A 183 -5.69 -3.58 11.30
C TYR A 183 -4.72 -2.48 10.89
N SER A 184 -5.07 -1.73 9.85
CA SER A 184 -4.24 -0.64 9.33
C SER A 184 -4.96 0.70 9.49
N LEU A 185 -4.29 1.67 10.12
CA LEU A 185 -4.82 2.98 10.45
C LEU A 185 -4.38 4.02 9.42
N TYR A 186 -5.36 4.71 8.83
CA TYR A 186 -5.14 5.82 7.92
C TYR A 186 -5.85 7.09 8.41
N VAL A 187 -5.24 8.24 8.10
CA VAL A 187 -5.79 9.55 8.47
C VAL A 187 -5.71 10.53 7.31
N TRP A 188 -6.61 11.52 7.31
CA TRP A 188 -6.56 12.64 6.37
C TRP A 188 -7.19 13.90 6.97
N LYS A 189 -6.85 15.08 6.43
CA LYS A 189 -7.31 16.37 6.95
C LYS A 189 -8.54 16.87 6.20
N LYS A 190 -8.40 17.13 4.90
CA LYS A 190 -9.46 17.67 4.04
C LYS A 190 -9.90 16.68 2.97
N ASP A 191 -8.95 16.21 2.16
CA ASP A 191 -9.24 15.30 1.05
C ASP A 191 -8.99 13.84 1.46
N SER A 192 -10.00 12.99 1.25
CA SER A 192 -9.90 11.54 1.45
C SER A 192 -8.94 10.84 0.49
N SER A 193 -8.53 11.49 -0.61
CA SER A 193 -7.51 10.97 -1.53
C SER A 193 -6.09 11.02 -0.93
N GLU A 194 -5.87 11.91 0.05
CA GLU A 194 -4.57 12.14 0.71
C GLU A 194 -4.38 11.28 1.97
N ARG A 195 -4.98 10.07 1.99
CA ARG A 195 -4.88 9.15 3.14
C ARG A 195 -3.42 8.81 3.45
N LEU A 196 -3.06 9.03 4.70
CA LEU A 196 -1.74 8.77 5.23
C LEU A 196 -1.76 7.58 6.17
N MET A 197 -0.95 6.57 5.90
CA MET A 197 -0.81 5.42 6.79
C MET A 197 -0.04 5.84 8.05
N ILE A 198 -0.62 5.59 9.22
CA ILE A 198 -0.03 5.97 10.52
C ILE A 198 0.52 4.76 11.26
N ALA A 199 -0.22 3.66 11.25
CA ALA A 199 0.15 2.46 11.99
C ALA A 199 -0.53 1.23 11.39
N PHE A 200 0.00 0.06 11.74
CA PHE A 200 -0.68 -1.21 11.54
C PHE A 200 -0.48 -2.13 12.75
N SER A 201 -1.42 -3.03 13.00
CA SER A 201 -1.40 -3.93 14.15
C SER A 201 -2.00 -5.29 13.79
N PRO A 202 -1.39 -6.42 14.21
CA PRO A 202 -2.02 -7.74 14.08
C PRO A 202 -3.11 -7.98 15.13
N VAL A 203 -3.27 -7.07 16.11
CA VAL A 203 -4.27 -7.18 17.18
C VAL A 203 -5.24 -6.01 17.12
N SER A 204 -6.49 -6.26 17.55
CA SER A 204 -7.61 -5.31 17.50
C SER A 204 -7.53 -4.15 18.48
N LEU A 205 -6.70 -4.26 19.53
CA LEU A 205 -6.47 -3.23 20.52
C LEU A 205 -5.02 -2.74 20.45
N PHE A 206 -4.82 -1.49 20.06
CA PHE A 206 -3.48 -0.91 19.91
C PHE A 206 -3.46 0.59 20.18
N GLN A 207 -2.27 1.12 20.45
CA GLN A 207 -2.06 2.52 20.79
C GLN A 207 -1.25 3.25 19.71
N VAL A 208 -1.62 4.50 19.46
CA VAL A 208 -1.03 5.34 18.41
C VAL A 208 -0.87 6.78 18.87
N ARG A 209 0.12 7.46 18.31
CA ARG A 209 0.20 8.93 18.28
C ARG A 209 -0.16 9.41 16.89
N LEU A 210 -0.93 10.48 16.85
CA LEU A 210 -1.53 10.98 15.62
C LEU A 210 -0.89 12.32 15.22
N PRO A 211 -0.77 12.61 13.91
CA PRO A 211 -0.37 13.93 13.46
C PRO A 211 -1.42 14.98 13.83
N SER A 212 -1.02 16.25 13.86
CA SER A 212 -1.96 17.35 14.06
C SER A 212 -2.97 17.40 12.92
N GLY A 213 -4.22 17.70 13.24
CA GLY A 213 -5.31 17.82 12.26
C GLY A 213 -5.18 19.01 11.32
N ASP A 214 -6.30 19.41 10.75
CA ASP A 214 -6.40 20.62 9.93
C ASP A 214 -5.94 21.88 10.69
N ASN A 215 -5.32 22.82 9.98
CA ASN A 215 -4.73 24.01 10.60
C ASN A 215 -5.77 24.94 11.24
N GLN A 216 -7.02 24.94 10.76
CA GLN A 216 -8.07 25.83 11.25
C GLN A 216 -8.95 25.13 12.28
N THR A 217 -9.29 23.86 12.03
CA THR A 217 -10.25 23.13 12.86
C THR A 217 -9.61 22.14 13.82
N SER A 218 -8.33 21.81 13.65
CA SER A 218 -7.64 20.69 14.31
C SER A 218 -8.26 19.32 14.06
N ILE A 219 -9.22 19.22 13.14
CA ILE A 219 -9.93 17.98 12.85
C ILE A 219 -9.05 17.05 12.02
N LEU A 220 -9.02 15.78 12.42
CA LEU A 220 -8.40 14.69 11.69
C LEU A 220 -9.45 13.60 11.47
N ASN A 221 -9.66 13.23 10.21
CA ASN A 221 -10.53 12.13 9.83
C ASN A 221 -9.75 10.82 9.88
N ILE A 222 -10.42 9.74 10.27
CA ILE A 222 -9.78 8.46 10.52
C ILE A 222 -10.56 7.34 9.86
N VAL A 223 -9.83 6.43 9.24
CA VAL A 223 -10.35 5.17 8.72
C VAL A 223 -9.45 4.02 9.16
N ILE A 224 -10.07 2.90 9.49
CA ILE A 224 -9.37 1.65 9.78
C ILE A 224 -9.70 0.67 8.66
N TYR A 225 -8.66 0.05 8.13
CA TYR A 225 -8.77 -1.08 7.23
C TYR A 225 -8.59 -2.36 8.03
N ILE A 226 -9.58 -3.24 7.97
CA ILE A 226 -9.55 -4.56 8.58
C ILE A 226 -9.33 -5.56 7.46
N ARG A 227 -8.28 -6.36 7.58
CA ARG A 227 -7.85 -7.26 6.52
C ARG A 227 -7.87 -8.71 6.97
N ASP A 228 -8.36 -9.61 6.14
CA ASP A 228 -8.27 -11.06 6.36
C ASP A 228 -6.92 -11.66 5.88
N LEU A 229 -6.74 -12.97 6.08
CA LEU A 229 -5.53 -13.69 5.65
C LEU A 229 -5.36 -13.81 4.12
N LEU A 230 -6.44 -13.63 3.33
CA LEU A 230 -6.43 -13.62 1.86
C LEU A 230 -6.45 -12.21 1.26
N ASP A 231 -6.16 -11.22 2.11
CA ASP A 231 -6.05 -9.81 1.80
C ASP A 231 -7.36 -9.09 1.38
N CYS A 232 -8.55 -9.63 1.63
CA CYS A 232 -9.78 -8.84 1.46
C CYS A 232 -9.93 -7.83 2.59
N LEU A 233 -10.54 -6.70 2.26
CA LEU A 233 -10.52 -5.49 3.06
C LEU A 233 -11.92 -5.01 3.37
N THR A 234 -12.15 -4.71 4.64
CA THR A 234 -13.28 -3.88 5.08
C THR A 234 -12.77 -2.52 5.53
N GLU A 235 -13.36 -1.48 4.95
CA GLU A 235 -13.10 -0.09 5.31
C GLU A 235 -14.10 0.37 6.37
N MET A 236 -13.61 0.79 7.54
CA MET A 236 -14.43 1.32 8.62
C MET A 236 -14.08 2.78 8.91
N ASN A 237 -14.97 3.69 8.51
CA ASN A 237 -14.87 5.11 8.84
C ASN A 237 -15.18 5.32 10.32
N MET A 238 -14.26 5.99 11.03
CA MET A 238 -14.44 6.35 12.43
C MET A 238 -14.88 7.82 12.57
N SER A 239 -15.35 8.18 13.76
CA SER A 239 -15.57 9.58 14.11
C SER A 239 -14.27 10.37 13.98
N SER A 240 -14.36 11.56 13.39
CA SER A 240 -13.24 12.51 13.35
C SER A 240 -12.87 12.96 14.76
N ILE A 241 -11.59 13.25 14.97
CA ILE A 241 -11.04 13.67 16.27
C ILE A 241 -10.33 15.02 16.15
N SER A 242 -10.08 15.68 17.28
CA SER A 242 -9.28 16.91 17.32
C SER A 242 -7.86 16.63 17.82
N VAL A 243 -6.85 16.93 17.01
CA VAL A 243 -5.44 16.77 17.37
C VAL A 243 -4.68 18.07 17.13
N MET A 244 -4.25 18.72 18.21
CA MET A 244 -3.46 19.94 18.15
C MET A 244 -1.95 19.64 18.09
N PRO A 245 -1.14 20.49 17.43
CA PRO A 245 0.31 20.33 17.47
C PRO A 245 0.86 20.63 18.87
N ASP A 246 1.75 19.78 19.37
CA ASP A 246 2.53 20.08 20.57
C ASP A 246 3.80 20.88 20.20
N LEU A 247 3.61 22.18 20.02
CA LEU A 247 4.67 23.11 19.61
C LEU A 247 5.81 23.21 20.63
N SER A 248 5.53 23.00 21.91
CA SER A 248 6.53 23.04 22.97
C SER A 248 7.57 21.93 22.79
N THR A 249 7.10 20.69 22.62
CA THR A 249 7.96 19.51 22.39
C THR A 249 8.77 19.64 21.10
N ILE A 250 8.21 20.25 20.05
CA ILE A 250 8.92 20.50 18.78
C ILE A 250 9.99 21.57 18.92
N THR A 251 9.68 22.67 19.61
CA THR A 251 10.63 23.75 19.89
C THR A 251 11.80 23.24 20.74
N ASP A 252 11.50 22.42 21.75
CA ASP A 252 12.52 21.75 22.57
C ASP A 252 13.41 20.83 21.75
N LEU A 253 12.86 20.10 20.76
CA LEU A 253 13.66 19.27 19.86
C LEU A 253 14.64 20.12 19.04
N ILE A 254 14.17 21.25 18.48
CA ILE A 254 15.01 22.16 17.70
C ILE A 254 16.13 22.73 18.58
N ASN A 255 15.80 23.25 19.75
CA ASN A 255 16.76 23.86 20.67
C ASN A 255 17.81 22.87 21.18
N ASN A 256 17.40 21.63 21.49
CA ASN A 256 18.32 20.57 21.92
C ASN A 256 19.27 20.13 20.81
N LEU A 257 18.86 20.16 19.54
CA LEU A 257 19.73 19.80 18.42
C LEU A 257 20.67 20.95 18.01
N GLN A 258 20.34 22.20 18.36
CA GLN A 258 21.21 23.36 18.13
C GLN A 258 22.28 23.52 19.22
N SER A 259 21.91 23.30 20.48
CA SER A 259 22.86 23.28 21.58
C SER A 259 23.67 21.98 21.47
N SER A 260 24.98 22.06 21.27
CA SER A 260 25.89 20.91 21.08
C SER A 260 26.08 20.05 22.36
N SER A 261 25.01 19.87 23.14
CA SER A 261 25.00 19.26 24.46
C SER A 261 24.54 17.80 24.38
N ASN A 262 25.09 16.95 25.26
CA ASN A 262 24.70 15.55 25.41
C ASN A 262 23.25 15.35 25.95
N ILE A 263 22.44 16.40 26.07
CA ILE A 263 21.10 16.42 26.70
C ILE A 263 20.00 15.91 25.75
N ILE A 264 20.32 15.71 24.45
CA ILE A 264 19.36 15.28 23.42
C ILE A 264 18.62 13.97 23.78
N GLN A 265 19.22 13.08 24.57
CA GLN A 265 18.58 11.82 24.97
C GLN A 265 17.38 11.97 25.92
N ASN A 266 17.23 13.12 26.58
CA ASN A 266 16.08 13.38 27.47
C ASN A 266 14.86 13.92 26.72
N ASN A 267 14.99 14.25 25.44
CA ASN A 267 13.85 14.73 24.66
C ASN A 267 12.86 13.57 24.37
N PRO A 268 11.54 13.74 24.63
CA PRO A 268 10.56 12.67 24.45
C PRO A 268 10.50 12.10 23.03
N ILE A 269 10.65 12.95 22.00
CA ILE A 269 10.69 12.50 20.60
C ILE A 269 11.89 11.58 20.37
N VAL A 270 13.06 11.94 20.90
CA VAL A 270 14.29 11.15 20.75
C VAL A 270 14.16 9.79 21.42
N GLN A 271 13.57 9.72 22.61
CA GLN A 271 13.33 8.46 23.33
C GLN A 271 12.38 7.53 22.55
N LEU A 272 11.30 8.10 21.99
CA LEU A 272 10.37 7.34 21.16
C LEU A 272 11.02 6.82 19.88
N LEU A 273 11.86 7.63 19.22
CA LEU A 273 12.62 7.22 18.03
C LEU A 273 13.64 6.12 18.35
N ALA A 274 14.25 6.15 19.53
CA ALA A 274 15.20 5.14 19.99
C ALA A 274 14.58 3.76 20.25
N SER A 275 13.24 3.66 20.36
CA SER A 275 12.54 2.38 20.54
C SER A 275 12.77 1.40 19.39
N GLY A 276 13.09 1.89 18.18
CA GLY A 276 13.22 1.06 16.98
C GLY A 276 11.91 0.40 16.51
N ASN A 277 10.78 0.67 17.17
CA ASN A 277 9.49 0.15 16.78
C ASN A 277 9.01 0.90 15.52
N GLN A 278 8.72 0.17 14.44
CA GLN A 278 8.36 0.77 13.15
C GLN A 278 7.12 1.67 13.23
N ASN A 279 6.09 1.29 13.98
CA ASN A 279 4.89 2.11 14.17
C ASN A 279 5.23 3.39 14.92
N ILE A 280 5.96 3.30 16.03
CA ILE A 280 6.33 4.48 16.83
C ILE A 280 7.20 5.43 16.02
N VAL A 281 8.25 4.91 15.37
CA VAL A 281 9.15 5.72 14.55
C VAL A 281 8.41 6.33 13.36
N GLY A 282 7.54 5.56 12.70
CA GLY A 282 6.71 6.04 11.59
C GLY A 282 5.76 7.16 12.03
N GLN A 283 5.01 6.97 13.12
CA GLN A 283 4.11 7.97 13.70
C GLN A 283 4.83 9.29 14.00
N ILE A 284 5.97 9.20 14.70
CA ILE A 284 6.74 10.37 15.11
C ILE A 284 7.36 11.09 13.92
N ILE A 285 8.00 10.37 13.01
CA ILE A 285 8.60 10.98 11.81
C ILE A 285 7.53 11.63 10.95
N THR A 286 6.41 10.96 10.74
CA THR A 286 5.29 11.52 9.98
C THR A 286 4.74 12.79 10.65
N SER A 287 4.41 12.73 11.94
CA SER A 287 3.84 13.87 12.67
C SER A 287 4.78 15.07 12.72
N VAL A 288 6.05 14.84 13.07
CA VAL A 288 7.06 15.90 13.11
C VAL A 288 7.28 16.47 11.71
N SER A 289 7.46 15.62 10.69
CA SER A 289 7.71 16.09 9.33
C SER A 289 6.58 16.94 8.79
N GLN A 290 5.32 16.61 9.06
CA GLN A 290 4.18 17.44 8.66
C GLN A 290 4.21 18.82 9.30
N GLN A 291 4.58 18.93 10.58
CA GLN A 291 4.73 20.23 11.23
C GLN A 291 5.89 21.02 10.61
N PHE A 292 7.01 20.38 10.30
CA PHE A 292 8.14 21.06 9.63
C PHE A 292 7.82 21.44 8.17
N ASN A 293 7.01 20.66 7.45
CA ASN A 293 6.54 21.02 6.11
C ASN A 293 5.65 22.27 6.19
N LYS A 294 4.81 22.38 7.22
CA LYS A 294 4.02 23.59 7.49
C LYS A 294 4.91 24.79 7.81
N MET A 295 5.84 24.64 8.77
CA MET A 295 6.77 25.71 9.14
C MET A 295 7.58 26.18 7.93
N ASN A 296 8.06 25.27 7.08
CA ASN A 296 8.76 25.61 5.84
C ASN A 296 7.92 26.51 4.91
N ASN A 297 6.66 26.16 4.70
CA ASN A 297 5.78 26.96 3.84
C ASN A 297 5.55 28.35 4.44
N GLU A 298 5.32 28.44 5.75
CA GLU A 298 5.19 29.73 6.47
C GLU A 298 6.48 30.56 6.36
N SER A 299 7.66 29.95 6.51
CA SER A 299 8.95 30.62 6.33
C SER A 299 9.15 31.13 4.90
N LEU A 300 8.73 30.37 3.89
CA LEU A 300 8.80 30.77 2.47
C LEU A 300 7.86 31.94 2.18
N ASP A 301 6.63 31.90 2.68
CA ASP A 301 5.65 32.98 2.51
C ASP A 301 6.11 34.28 3.20
N ASN A 302 6.68 34.15 4.40
CA ASN A 302 7.29 35.27 5.14
C ASN A 302 8.51 35.84 4.40
N ALA A 303 9.39 34.99 3.86
CA ALA A 303 10.55 35.43 3.08
C ALA A 303 10.11 36.20 1.81
N ALA A 304 9.13 35.65 1.08
CA ALA A 304 8.56 36.30 -0.10
C ALA A 304 7.92 37.66 0.22
N SER A 305 7.15 37.73 1.31
CA SER A 305 6.53 38.98 1.80
C SER A 305 7.57 40.03 2.22
N ASN A 306 8.76 39.59 2.66
CA ASN A 306 9.89 40.46 3.00
C ASN A 306 10.81 40.79 1.81
N GLY A 307 10.38 40.47 0.58
CA GLY A 307 11.09 40.85 -0.65
C GLY A 307 12.21 39.90 -1.07
N ILE A 308 12.27 38.69 -0.53
CA ILE A 308 13.21 37.65 -0.96
C ILE A 308 12.56 36.86 -2.11
N PRO A 309 13.11 36.87 -3.35
CA PRO A 309 12.54 36.12 -4.45
C PRO A 309 12.56 34.62 -4.16
N LEU A 310 11.42 33.93 -4.30
CA LEU A 310 11.35 32.47 -4.09
C LEU A 310 12.34 31.71 -4.98
N ALA A 311 12.64 32.20 -6.18
CA ALA A 311 13.64 31.62 -7.08
C ALA A 311 15.07 31.66 -6.51
N SER A 312 15.37 32.56 -5.56
CA SER A 312 16.68 32.65 -4.91
C SER A 312 16.84 31.69 -3.71
N ILE A 313 15.72 31.13 -3.22
CA ILE A 313 15.68 30.28 -2.02
C ILE A 313 15.08 28.90 -2.27
N SER A 314 14.50 28.67 -3.46
CA SER A 314 14.05 27.36 -3.92
C SER A 314 15.15 26.66 -4.72
N ILE A 315 15.26 25.35 -4.54
CA ILE A 315 16.17 24.53 -5.35
C ILE A 315 15.51 24.38 -6.71
N ALA A 316 15.93 25.22 -7.65
CA ALA A 316 15.63 25.10 -9.06
C ALA A 316 16.05 23.70 -9.56
N SER A 317 15.17 23.03 -10.32
CA SER A 317 15.58 21.84 -11.07
C SER A 317 16.82 22.15 -11.92
N LEU A 318 17.71 21.18 -12.14
CA LEU A 318 18.98 21.34 -12.87
C LEU A 318 18.88 22.01 -14.27
N GLY A 319 17.68 22.31 -14.79
CA GLY A 319 17.44 23.02 -16.06
C GLY A 319 16.98 24.48 -15.97
N SER A 320 16.69 25.05 -14.78
CA SER A 320 16.28 26.46 -14.68
C SER A 320 17.44 27.37 -14.29
N THR A 321 18.35 27.58 -15.23
CA THR A 321 19.27 28.73 -15.19
C THR A 321 18.49 30.01 -15.45
N ASN A 322 17.94 30.63 -14.40
CA ASN A 322 17.52 32.02 -14.48
C ASN A 322 18.72 32.90 -14.22
N SER A 323 19.50 33.13 -15.29
CA SER A 323 20.40 34.26 -15.41
C SER A 323 19.57 35.55 -15.57
N GLN A 324 18.99 36.02 -14.48
CA GLN A 324 18.57 37.40 -14.33
C GLN A 324 19.16 37.89 -13.01
N GLU A 325 20.13 38.79 -13.11
CA GLU A 325 20.62 39.57 -11.98
C GLU A 325 19.44 40.37 -11.42
N ILE A 326 18.86 39.86 -10.33
CA ILE A 326 17.81 40.56 -9.61
C ILE A 326 18.50 41.69 -8.83
N SER A 327 18.52 42.89 -9.40
CA SER A 327 18.97 44.13 -8.76
C SER A 327 17.91 44.67 -7.79
N ILE A 328 17.31 43.80 -6.98
CA ILE A 328 16.43 44.20 -5.88
C ILE A 328 17.30 44.23 -4.62
N PRO A 329 17.32 45.32 -3.84
CA PRO A 329 17.99 45.32 -2.56
C PRO A 329 17.33 44.28 -1.65
N LEU A 330 17.98 43.13 -1.51
CA LEU A 330 17.55 42.05 -0.63
C LEU A 330 17.55 42.56 0.82
N ASN A 331 16.46 42.32 1.53
CA ASN A 331 16.40 42.58 2.96
C ASN A 331 17.34 41.60 3.69
N ALA A 332 18.57 42.06 3.95
CA ALA A 332 19.63 41.24 4.53
C ALA A 332 19.26 40.66 5.91
N SER A 333 18.46 41.38 6.70
CA SER A 333 17.98 40.90 8.00
C SER A 333 17.01 39.73 7.82
N ALA A 334 16.02 39.88 6.94
CA ALA A 334 15.04 38.82 6.64
C ALA A 334 15.73 37.58 6.05
N LEU A 335 16.73 37.77 5.18
CA LEU A 335 17.50 36.66 4.60
C LEU A 335 18.32 35.91 5.66
N THR A 336 18.91 36.64 6.62
CA THR A 336 19.66 36.03 7.73
C THR A 336 18.73 35.22 8.64
N GLU A 337 17.55 35.75 8.95
CA GLU A 337 16.53 35.06 9.75
C GLU A 337 16.02 33.80 9.06
N TYR A 338 15.64 33.92 7.77
CA TYR A 338 15.21 32.78 6.96
C TYR A 338 16.29 31.68 6.92
N ASN A 339 17.55 32.03 6.66
CA ASN A 339 18.65 31.06 6.61
C ASN A 339 18.89 30.39 7.96
N LYS A 340 18.72 31.11 9.08
CA LYS A 340 18.83 30.54 10.42
C LYS A 340 17.73 29.50 10.66
N GLU A 341 16.49 29.83 10.31
CA GLU A 341 15.36 28.93 10.43
C GLU A 341 15.53 27.70 9.52
N LEU A 342 15.86 27.90 8.25
CA LEU A 342 16.13 26.85 7.26
C LEU A 342 17.16 25.85 7.78
N ASN A 343 18.31 26.34 8.26
CA ASN A 343 19.38 25.50 8.78
C ASN A 343 18.97 24.74 10.04
N SER A 344 18.18 25.37 10.91
CA SER A 344 17.65 24.69 12.09
C SER A 344 16.75 23.51 11.74
N GLN A 345 15.84 23.71 10.78
CA GLN A 345 14.91 22.70 10.33
C GLN A 345 15.61 21.58 9.56
N ALA A 346 16.60 21.93 8.72
CA ALA A 346 17.45 20.98 8.02
C ALA A 346 18.26 20.07 8.97
N ASN A 347 18.74 20.61 10.10
CA ASN A 347 19.43 19.82 11.12
C ASN A 347 18.51 18.77 11.75
N VAL A 348 17.26 19.12 12.04
CA VAL A 348 16.27 18.17 12.57
C VAL A 348 16.00 17.07 11.55
N ARG A 349 15.80 17.39 10.28
CA ARG A 349 15.58 16.37 9.23
C ARG A 349 16.77 15.43 9.05
N ASP A 350 18.01 15.94 9.04
CA ASP A 350 19.23 15.12 9.01
C ASP A 350 19.37 14.21 10.25
N TYR A 351 18.83 14.63 11.39
CA TYR A 351 18.73 13.78 12.57
C TYR A 351 17.66 12.69 12.42
N LEU A 352 16.44 13.05 12.01
CA LEU A 352 15.30 12.13 11.90
C LEU A 352 15.51 11.03 10.85
N ILE A 353 16.13 11.35 9.70
CA ILE A 353 16.35 10.38 8.60
C ILE A 353 17.23 9.20 9.03
N LYS A 354 18.06 9.36 10.06
CA LYS A 354 18.91 8.27 10.56
C LYS A 354 18.09 7.15 11.22
N PHE A 355 16.88 7.45 11.69
CA PHE A 355 16.00 6.46 12.30
C PHE A 355 15.23 5.65 11.27
N THR A 356 14.81 6.25 10.14
CA THR A 356 14.15 5.50 9.06
C THR A 356 15.08 4.44 8.46
N ASN A 357 16.37 4.77 8.32
CA ASN A 357 17.34 3.87 7.70
C ASN A 357 17.60 2.60 8.53
N LYS A 358 17.34 2.64 9.85
CA LYS A 358 17.53 1.50 10.76
C LYS A 358 16.32 0.57 10.85
N LEU A 359 15.18 0.96 10.30
CA LEU A 359 13.96 0.16 10.38
C LEU A 359 14.06 -1.07 9.48
N ALA A 360 13.75 -2.24 10.04
CA ALA A 360 13.63 -3.47 9.26
C ALA A 360 12.50 -3.37 8.23
N ILE A 361 12.56 -4.13 7.14
CA ILE A 361 11.50 -4.21 6.14
C ILE A 361 10.93 -5.62 6.19
N THR A 362 9.75 -5.78 6.80
CA THR A 362 9.23 -7.11 7.19
C THR A 362 7.96 -7.52 6.45
N THR A 363 7.10 -6.56 6.09
CA THR A 363 5.77 -6.81 5.49
C THR A 363 5.41 -5.71 4.48
N SER A 364 4.33 -5.90 3.70
CA SER A 364 3.81 -4.83 2.82
C SER A 364 3.43 -3.58 3.62
N ASN A 365 2.78 -3.75 4.79
CA ASN A 365 2.47 -2.65 5.70
C ASN A 365 3.71 -1.91 6.20
N SER A 366 4.80 -2.64 6.48
CA SER A 366 6.09 -2.06 6.83
C SER A 366 6.65 -1.18 5.70
N ILE A 367 6.55 -1.64 4.45
CA ILE A 367 6.98 -0.87 3.27
C ILE A 367 6.11 0.39 3.12
N LYS A 368 4.78 0.24 3.15
CA LYS A 368 3.83 1.35 3.03
C LYS A 368 4.11 2.43 4.08
N LEU A 369 4.17 2.06 5.36
CA LEU A 369 4.43 2.99 6.46
C LEU A 369 5.77 3.73 6.27
N GLN A 370 6.86 2.99 6.02
CA GLN A 370 8.19 3.61 5.87
C GLN A 370 8.27 4.52 4.64
N SER A 371 7.73 4.10 3.50
CA SER A 371 7.69 4.91 2.28
C SER A 371 6.89 6.20 2.48
N SER A 372 5.76 6.11 3.19
CA SER A 372 4.89 7.23 3.47
C SER A 372 5.56 8.23 4.42
N SER A 373 6.17 7.76 5.51
CA SER A 373 6.97 8.60 6.41
C SER A 373 8.16 9.27 5.70
N LEU A 374 8.83 8.56 4.80
CA LEU A 374 9.94 9.12 4.01
C LEU A 374 9.46 10.21 3.03
N ALA A 375 8.33 10.01 2.37
CA ALA A 375 7.74 11.03 1.50
C ALA A 375 7.44 12.32 2.28
N GLN A 376 6.87 12.20 3.50
CA GLN A 376 6.62 13.35 4.38
C GLN A 376 7.93 14.02 4.85
N LEU A 377 8.93 13.21 5.24
CA LEU A 377 10.22 13.71 5.72
C LEU A 377 11.04 14.42 4.64
N THR A 378 10.84 14.06 3.37
CA THR A 378 11.58 14.63 2.23
C THR A 378 10.84 15.76 1.51
N GLN A 379 9.59 16.04 1.86
CA GLN A 379 8.75 16.99 1.12
C GLN A 379 9.35 18.41 1.03
N ALA A 380 9.95 18.92 2.10
CA ALA A 380 10.64 20.22 2.09
C ALA A 380 12.08 20.07 1.54
N THR A 381 12.21 20.09 0.23
CA THR A 381 13.47 19.78 -0.48
C THR A 381 14.61 20.75 -0.18
N ASN A 382 14.29 22.04 0.01
CA ASN A 382 15.20 23.10 0.45
C ASN A 382 15.81 22.85 1.85
N GLN A 383 15.24 21.93 2.63
CA GLN A 383 15.72 21.56 3.98
C GLN A 383 16.49 20.23 3.98
N LEU A 384 16.69 19.60 2.82
CA LEU A 384 17.43 18.36 2.72
C LEU A 384 18.91 18.62 2.49
N LYS A 385 19.75 18.20 3.44
CA LYS A 385 21.20 18.16 3.24
C LYS A 385 21.54 17.02 2.28
N ARG A 386 22.67 17.15 1.58
CA ARG A 386 23.21 16.09 0.71
C ARG A 386 23.33 14.72 1.42
N SER A 387 23.74 14.72 2.70
CA SER A 387 23.78 13.51 3.54
C SER A 387 22.40 12.89 3.74
N SER A 388 21.42 13.71 4.13
CA SER A 388 20.02 13.30 4.29
C SER A 388 19.44 12.74 3.00
N SER A 389 19.67 13.43 1.87
CA SER A 389 19.22 13.02 0.54
C SER A 389 19.80 11.68 0.15
N LEU A 390 21.10 11.44 0.39
CA LEU A 390 21.72 10.14 0.12
C LEU A 390 21.12 9.02 0.98
N LEU A 391 20.89 9.28 2.28
CA LEU A 391 20.26 8.31 3.18
C LEU A 391 18.81 8.00 2.76
N ALA A 392 18.04 9.02 2.41
CA ALA A 392 16.66 8.86 1.92
C ALA A 392 16.63 8.10 0.59
N SER A 393 17.51 8.45 -0.36
CA SER A 393 17.65 7.75 -1.65
C SER A 393 17.94 6.26 -1.45
N ASN A 394 18.95 5.94 -0.63
CA ASN A 394 19.31 4.56 -0.33
C ASN A 394 18.16 3.79 0.30
N LYS A 395 17.44 4.40 1.26
CA LYS A 395 16.30 3.75 1.90
C LYS A 395 15.12 3.56 0.95
N CYS A 396 14.82 4.54 0.10
CA CYS A 396 13.77 4.44 -0.91
C CYS A 396 14.11 3.35 -1.95
N TYR A 397 15.37 3.22 -2.36
CA TYR A 397 15.83 2.10 -3.19
C TYR A 397 15.64 0.73 -2.52
N GLN A 398 16.03 0.59 -1.25
CA GLN A 398 15.82 -0.67 -0.50
C GLN A 398 14.34 -1.05 -0.40
N LEU A 399 13.47 -0.08 -0.13
CA LEU A 399 12.02 -0.30 -0.07
C LEU A 399 11.45 -0.69 -1.43
N SER A 400 11.92 -0.07 -2.52
CA SER A 400 11.53 -0.46 -3.88
C SER A 400 11.94 -1.89 -4.24
N LEU A 401 13.15 -2.31 -3.86
CA LEU A 401 13.60 -3.70 -4.05
C LEU A 401 12.73 -4.69 -3.26
N ALA A 402 12.45 -4.38 -2.00
CA ALA A 402 11.59 -5.21 -1.17
C ALA A 402 10.17 -5.30 -1.77
N LEU A 403 9.61 -4.16 -2.21
CA LEU A 403 8.30 -4.12 -2.85
C LEU A 403 8.28 -4.96 -4.12
N HIS A 404 9.28 -4.82 -4.99
CA HIS A 404 9.38 -5.62 -6.21
C HIS A 404 9.41 -7.12 -5.92
N SER A 405 10.14 -7.55 -4.89
CA SER A 405 10.22 -8.97 -4.50
C SER A 405 8.91 -9.54 -3.96
N MET A 406 8.00 -8.68 -3.48
CA MET A 406 6.71 -9.05 -2.90
C MET A 406 5.52 -8.73 -3.82
N ALA A 407 5.72 -7.98 -4.91
CA ALA A 407 4.64 -7.41 -5.71
C ALA A 407 3.67 -8.44 -6.32
N THR A 408 4.12 -9.67 -6.54
CA THR A 408 3.29 -10.77 -7.06
C THR A 408 2.56 -11.56 -5.97
N LYS A 409 2.82 -11.24 -4.70
CA LYS A 409 2.32 -11.95 -3.50
C LYS A 409 1.45 -11.07 -2.60
N ILE A 410 1.28 -9.80 -2.94
CA ILE A 410 0.49 -8.85 -2.17
C ILE A 410 -0.53 -8.20 -3.10
N PRO A 411 -1.60 -7.61 -2.56
CA PRO A 411 -2.62 -6.95 -3.37
C PRO A 411 -2.05 -5.79 -4.19
N TYR A 412 -2.63 -5.55 -5.35
CA TYR A 412 -2.19 -4.49 -6.26
C TYR A 412 -2.28 -3.11 -5.61
N GLU A 413 -3.33 -2.87 -4.81
CA GLU A 413 -3.55 -1.65 -4.05
C GLU A 413 -2.42 -1.36 -3.04
N ASP A 414 -1.86 -2.38 -2.42
CA ASP A 414 -0.69 -2.23 -1.54
C ASP A 414 0.55 -1.85 -2.34
N VAL A 415 0.75 -2.48 -3.51
CA VAL A 415 1.83 -2.14 -4.44
C VAL A 415 1.70 -0.70 -4.90
N GLN A 416 0.51 -0.28 -5.29
CA GLN A 416 0.23 1.07 -5.76
C GLN A 416 0.48 2.10 -4.65
N ALA A 417 -0.07 1.89 -3.45
CA ALA A 417 0.09 2.83 -2.33
C ALA A 417 1.57 3.00 -1.92
N ALA A 418 2.31 1.90 -1.82
CA ALA A 418 3.75 1.95 -1.54
C ALA A 418 4.52 2.61 -2.68
N SER A 419 4.23 2.26 -3.95
CA SER A 419 4.92 2.81 -5.11
C SER A 419 4.73 4.32 -5.24
N THR A 420 3.51 4.84 -5.04
CA THR A 420 3.21 6.28 -5.08
C THR A 420 4.06 7.03 -4.04
N SER A 421 4.13 6.52 -2.81
CA SER A 421 4.93 7.13 -1.74
C SER A 421 6.44 7.07 -2.05
N LEU A 422 6.91 5.96 -2.63
CA LEU A 422 8.32 5.80 -3.04
C LEU A 422 8.70 6.72 -4.19
N ILE A 423 7.82 6.90 -5.18
CA ILE A 423 8.01 7.85 -6.28
C ILE A 423 8.06 9.27 -5.74
N GLN A 424 7.18 9.63 -4.80
CA GLN A 424 7.22 10.93 -4.16
C GLN A 424 8.54 11.16 -3.42
N CYS A 425 9.02 10.18 -2.64
CA CYS A 425 10.33 10.24 -2.01
C CYS A 425 11.46 10.45 -3.03
N ALA A 426 11.48 9.65 -4.11
CA ALA A 426 12.53 9.74 -5.12
C ALA A 426 12.54 11.10 -5.81
N THR A 427 11.37 11.61 -6.19
CA THR A 427 11.21 12.95 -6.77
C THR A 427 11.72 14.03 -5.82
N ASN A 428 11.33 13.99 -4.54
CA ASN A 428 11.79 14.94 -3.54
C ASN A 428 13.31 14.94 -3.35
N VAL A 429 13.95 13.78 -3.43
CA VAL A 429 15.39 13.64 -3.21
C VAL A 429 16.21 14.04 -4.44
N LEU A 430 15.65 13.92 -5.64
CA LEU A 430 16.29 14.31 -6.91
C LEU A 430 16.20 15.81 -7.20
N THR A 431 15.34 16.54 -6.48
CA THR A 431 15.20 17.99 -6.58
C THR A 431 16.05 18.75 -5.57
N VAL A 432 17.00 18.08 -4.90
CA VAL A 432 17.95 18.64 -3.91
C VAL A 432 19.27 19.05 -4.54
#